data_AF-A0A3L7Y4X1-F1
#
_entry.id   AF-A0A3L7Y4X1-F1
#
_cell.length_a   1.000
_cell.length_b   1.000
_cell.length_c   1.000
_cell.angle_alpha   90.00
_cell.angle_beta   90.00
_cell.angle_gamma   90.00
#
_symmetry.space_group_name_H-M   'P 1'
#
loop_
_entity.id
_entity.type
_entity.pdbx_description
1 polymer ?
#
loop_
_entity_poly.entity_id
_entity_poly.type
_entity_poly.pdbx_seq_one_letter_code
_entity_poly.pdbx_strand_id
1 'polypeptide(L)'
;MSPTKRRMTGLQGRADLHIHTMASDGTAGVAQVLARAEELRLDVIAITDHDRIDAAKAAQAMAIKNKLRVQVIVGEEISTLQGHVLGLFLEERVRPLRSLRRTIAEIHEQGGIAIPAHPLFPHPLCAQAGALRAVANDRDPACRPDALETFNPTIFGTFPRARVQRLAKELGLPGVGSSDAHVLEAIGRVYTTFPGRSAAALRRAILAGTVKPGEGEDHTLLESPAIFARQMLRNLIGLGQDLRGVTRPIWTFGGERHGRDLGYPHSHKRPVKHK
;
A
#
# COMPACT_ATOMS: atom_id res chain seq x y z
N MET A 1 -32.36 -36.14 -18.55
CA MET A 1 -31.87 -35.57 -17.28
C MET A 1 -30.35 -35.51 -17.35
N SER A 2 -29.79 -34.32 -17.51
CA SER A 2 -28.34 -34.08 -17.49
C SER A 2 -27.98 -33.51 -16.12
N PRO A 3 -26.95 -34.04 -15.42
CA PRO A 3 -26.59 -33.54 -14.10
C PRO A 3 -25.98 -32.15 -14.27
N THR A 4 -26.65 -31.17 -13.67
CA THR A 4 -26.20 -29.79 -13.52
C THR A 4 -24.80 -29.79 -12.90
N LYS A 5 -23.80 -29.34 -13.67
CA LYS A 5 -22.48 -28.98 -13.16
C LYS A 5 -22.67 -27.88 -12.11
N ARG A 6 -22.77 -28.28 -10.85
CA ARG A 6 -22.65 -27.40 -9.69
C ARG A 6 -21.25 -26.79 -9.76
N ARG A 7 -21.13 -25.55 -10.26
CA ARG A 7 -19.89 -24.78 -10.21
C ARG A 7 -19.44 -24.77 -8.75
N MET A 8 -18.31 -25.39 -8.46
CA MET A 8 -17.57 -25.12 -7.24
C MET A 8 -17.10 -23.66 -7.33
N THR A 9 -17.90 -22.72 -6.84
CA THR A 9 -17.43 -21.36 -6.59
C THR A 9 -16.46 -21.45 -5.42
N GLY A 10 -15.17 -21.63 -5.71
CA GLY A 10 -14.12 -21.53 -4.71
C GLY A 10 -14.26 -20.22 -3.94
N LEU A 11 -13.98 -20.24 -2.64
CA LEU A 11 -14.02 -19.03 -1.81
C LEU A 11 -13.13 -17.95 -2.45
N GLN A 12 -13.72 -16.82 -2.82
CA GLN A 12 -13.02 -15.67 -3.37
C GLN A 12 -12.84 -14.64 -2.26
N GLY A 13 -11.59 -14.31 -1.95
CA GLY A 13 -11.22 -13.32 -0.95
C GLY A 13 -11.11 -11.94 -1.55
N ARG A 14 -11.17 -10.91 -0.70
CA ARG A 14 -10.97 -9.51 -1.08
C ARG A 14 -9.81 -8.90 -0.31
N ALA A 15 -8.93 -8.21 -1.02
CA ALA A 15 -7.76 -7.57 -0.45
C ALA A 15 -7.58 -6.12 -0.92
N ASP A 16 -7.29 -5.21 0.00
CA ASP A 16 -6.88 -3.85 -0.36
C ASP A 16 -5.40 -3.68 -0.02
N LEU A 17 -4.56 -3.45 -1.05
CA LEU A 17 -3.11 -3.60 -0.95
C LEU A 17 -2.36 -2.27 -0.86
N HIS A 18 -3.08 -1.15 -0.86
CA HIS A 18 -2.49 0.18 -0.94
C HIS A 18 -3.25 1.13 0.00
N ILE A 19 -2.82 1.19 1.26
CA ILE A 19 -3.47 1.98 2.32
C ILE A 19 -2.40 2.76 3.09
N HIS A 20 -2.64 4.05 3.25
CA HIS A 20 -1.81 4.99 3.98
C HIS A 20 -2.40 5.33 5.34
N THR A 21 -1.53 5.48 6.34
CA THR A 21 -1.91 5.84 7.70
C THR A 21 -1.35 7.21 8.08
N MET A 22 -1.69 7.66 9.28
CA MET A 22 -1.04 8.81 9.93
C MET A 22 0.47 8.66 10.10
N ALA A 23 1.07 7.52 9.79
CA ALA A 23 2.52 7.37 9.81
C ALA A 23 3.19 8.02 8.59
N SER A 24 2.58 7.99 7.41
CA SER A 24 3.05 8.73 6.24
C SER A 24 2.23 10.01 6.04
N ASP A 25 1.25 10.00 5.15
CA ASP A 25 0.40 11.13 4.73
C ASP A 25 -1.10 10.81 4.76
N GLY A 26 -1.48 9.61 5.20
CA GLY A 26 -2.87 9.28 5.52
C GLY A 26 -3.41 10.04 6.75
N THR A 27 -4.73 10.04 6.90
CA THR A 27 -5.44 10.77 7.95
C THR A 27 -5.99 9.90 9.07
N ALA A 28 -5.88 8.56 8.95
CA ALA A 28 -6.41 7.60 9.91
C ALA A 28 -5.28 6.87 10.66
N GLY A 29 -5.49 6.63 11.96
CA GLY A 29 -4.61 5.78 12.75
C GLY A 29 -4.85 4.29 12.46
N VAL A 30 -3.88 3.45 12.85
CA VAL A 30 -3.90 2.00 12.63
C VAL A 30 -5.17 1.35 13.18
N ALA A 31 -5.63 1.74 14.37
CA ALA A 31 -6.84 1.17 14.97
C ALA A 31 -8.10 1.46 14.12
N GLN A 32 -8.19 2.66 13.54
CA GLN A 32 -9.32 3.05 12.69
C GLN A 32 -9.28 2.30 11.37
N VAL A 33 -8.09 2.16 10.76
CA VAL A 33 -7.88 1.37 9.53
C VAL A 33 -8.33 -0.09 9.73
N LEU A 34 -7.92 -0.72 10.84
CA LEU A 34 -8.30 -2.10 11.16
C LEU A 34 -9.81 -2.25 11.37
N ALA A 35 -10.43 -1.33 12.12
CA ALA A 35 -11.88 -1.33 12.33
C ALA A 35 -12.64 -1.21 11.00
N ARG A 36 -12.22 -0.28 10.14
CA ARG A 36 -12.81 -0.08 8.82
C ARG A 36 -12.68 -1.31 7.92
N ALA A 37 -11.52 -1.96 7.93
CA ALA A 37 -11.30 -3.18 7.14
C ALA A 37 -12.20 -4.35 7.60
N GLU A 38 -12.46 -4.47 8.91
CA GLU A 38 -13.40 -5.45 9.46
C GLU A 38 -14.85 -5.13 9.10
N GLU A 39 -15.27 -3.86 9.21
CA GLU A 39 -16.61 -3.40 8.79
C GLU A 39 -16.88 -3.73 7.32
N LEU A 40 -15.90 -3.48 6.45
CA LEU A 40 -15.97 -3.78 5.02
C LEU A 40 -15.85 -5.26 4.69
N ARG A 41 -15.53 -6.11 5.69
CA ARG A 41 -15.25 -7.54 5.55
C ARG A 41 -14.14 -7.82 4.51
N LEU A 42 -13.07 -7.04 4.51
CA LEU A 42 -11.86 -7.34 3.72
C LEU A 42 -11.14 -8.52 4.36
N ASP A 43 -10.71 -9.50 3.58
CA ASP A 43 -10.01 -10.68 4.13
C ASP A 43 -8.54 -10.36 4.42
N VAL A 44 -7.95 -9.50 3.59
CA VAL A 44 -6.55 -9.08 3.71
C VAL A 44 -6.45 -7.58 3.48
N ILE A 45 -5.60 -6.90 4.23
CA ILE A 45 -5.16 -5.54 3.88
C ILE A 45 -3.64 -5.48 3.90
N ALA A 46 -3.06 -4.57 3.12
CA ALA A 46 -1.68 -4.13 3.30
C ALA A 46 -1.68 -2.65 3.68
N ILE A 47 -0.93 -2.33 4.72
CA ILE A 47 -0.58 -0.93 5.02
C ILE A 47 0.77 -0.68 4.36
N THR A 48 0.83 0.36 3.53
CA THR A 48 1.96 0.65 2.63
C THR A 48 2.35 2.12 2.74
N ASP A 49 2.51 2.60 3.98
CA ASP A 49 2.96 3.96 4.25
C ASP A 49 4.25 4.29 3.47
N HIS A 50 4.35 5.53 2.97
CA HIS A 50 5.51 5.99 2.21
C HIS A 50 6.83 5.79 2.96
N ASP A 51 7.69 5.00 2.35
CA ASP A 51 9.03 4.69 2.81
C ASP A 51 9.06 4.40 4.32
N ARG A 52 8.19 3.52 4.86
CA ARG A 52 8.25 3.02 6.25
C ARG A 52 7.31 1.83 6.46
N ILE A 53 7.58 1.02 7.50
CA ILE A 53 6.80 -0.21 7.79
C ILE A 53 6.33 -0.33 9.24
N ASP A 54 6.68 0.60 10.11
CA ASP A 54 6.42 0.52 11.55
C ASP A 54 4.93 0.52 11.90
N ALA A 55 4.11 1.33 11.21
CA ALA A 55 2.65 1.31 11.36
C ALA A 55 2.06 0.00 10.85
N ALA A 56 2.58 -0.55 9.75
CA ALA A 56 2.16 -1.84 9.22
C ALA A 56 2.49 -3.00 10.18
N LYS A 57 3.70 -3.00 10.78
CA LYS A 57 4.10 -3.94 11.84
C LYS A 57 3.19 -3.81 13.07
N ALA A 58 2.90 -2.58 13.51
CA ALA A 58 1.99 -2.34 14.63
C ALA A 58 0.57 -2.84 14.34
N ALA A 59 0.05 -2.60 13.13
CA ALA A 59 -1.25 -3.07 12.69
C ALA A 59 -1.35 -4.60 12.66
N GLN A 60 -0.33 -5.28 12.14
CA GLN A 60 -0.27 -6.73 12.14
C GLN A 60 -0.26 -7.30 13.56
N ALA A 61 0.58 -6.76 14.45
CA ALA A 61 0.62 -7.18 15.85
C ALA A 61 -0.73 -6.96 16.56
N MET A 62 -1.39 -5.83 16.29
CA MET A 62 -2.72 -5.52 16.83
C MET A 62 -3.79 -6.48 16.31
N ALA A 63 -3.80 -6.76 15.00
CA ALA A 63 -4.76 -7.69 14.40
C ALA A 63 -4.64 -9.10 14.99
N ILE A 64 -3.40 -9.60 15.16
CA ILE A 64 -3.11 -10.89 15.79
C ILE A 64 -3.54 -10.89 17.27
N LYS A 65 -3.11 -9.88 18.04
CA LYS A 65 -3.41 -9.78 19.47
C LYS A 65 -4.92 -9.75 19.73
N ASN A 66 -5.66 -9.02 18.90
CA ASN A 66 -7.10 -8.85 19.03
C ASN A 66 -7.91 -9.93 18.31
N LYS A 67 -7.25 -10.90 17.67
CA LYS A 67 -7.89 -12.01 16.92
C LYS A 67 -8.89 -11.51 15.86
N LEU A 68 -8.53 -10.44 15.15
CA LEU A 68 -9.36 -9.90 14.07
C LEU A 68 -9.46 -10.90 12.91
N ARG A 69 -10.54 -10.84 12.15
CA ARG A 69 -10.71 -11.71 10.96
C ARG A 69 -9.79 -11.25 9.83
N VAL A 70 -9.70 -9.95 9.59
CA VAL A 70 -8.79 -9.37 8.59
C VAL A 70 -7.33 -9.70 8.91
N GLN A 71 -6.60 -10.17 7.90
CA GLN A 71 -5.15 -10.35 8.00
C GLN A 71 -4.43 -9.12 7.47
N VAL A 72 -3.35 -8.71 8.15
CA VAL A 72 -2.54 -7.54 7.77
C VAL A 72 -1.22 -8.00 7.20
N ILE A 73 -0.91 -7.52 6.00
CA ILE A 73 0.40 -7.63 5.37
C ILE A 73 1.23 -6.41 5.77
N VAL A 74 2.45 -6.66 6.24
CA VAL A 74 3.46 -5.61 6.39
C VAL A 74 3.93 -5.21 4.99
N GLY A 75 3.59 -3.99 4.59
CA GLY A 75 3.99 -3.43 3.31
C GLY A 75 4.61 -2.05 3.46
N GLU A 76 5.13 -1.56 2.34
CA GLU A 76 5.77 -0.25 2.17
C GLU A 76 5.43 0.25 0.76
N GLU A 77 5.16 1.55 0.59
CA GLU A 77 5.25 2.19 -0.72
C GLU A 77 6.61 2.86 -0.84
N ILE A 78 7.51 2.26 -1.61
CA ILE A 78 8.89 2.71 -1.74
C ILE A 78 9.00 3.74 -2.87
N SER A 79 9.53 4.91 -2.53
CA SER A 79 9.90 5.96 -3.47
C SER A 79 11.18 5.58 -4.23
N THR A 80 11.07 5.28 -5.53
CA THR A 80 12.24 4.98 -6.38
C THR A 80 12.55 6.14 -7.34
N LEU A 81 13.72 6.10 -7.98
CA LEU A 81 14.11 7.05 -9.02
C LEU A 81 13.23 7.00 -10.28
N GLN A 82 12.46 5.92 -10.47
CA GLN A 82 11.56 5.75 -11.60
C GLN A 82 10.10 5.59 -11.16
N GLY A 83 9.77 6.04 -9.95
CA GLY A 83 8.42 6.06 -9.41
C GLY A 83 8.15 5.02 -8.33
N HIS A 84 6.93 4.97 -7.81
CA HIS A 84 6.61 4.17 -6.63
C HIS A 84 6.42 2.67 -6.93
N VAL A 85 6.78 1.85 -5.95
CA VAL A 85 6.55 0.41 -5.94
C VAL A 85 6.09 -0.03 -4.56
N LEU A 86 5.04 -0.83 -4.50
CA LEU A 86 4.62 -1.50 -3.28
C LEU A 86 5.55 -2.70 -3.05
N GLY A 87 6.17 -2.75 -1.87
CA GLY A 87 6.79 -3.94 -1.34
C GLY A 87 5.85 -4.57 -0.31
N LEU A 88 5.45 -5.82 -0.53
CA LEU A 88 4.56 -6.56 0.37
C LEU A 88 5.30 -7.71 1.04
N PHE A 89 4.82 -8.12 2.22
CA PHE A 89 5.41 -9.19 3.04
C PHE A 89 6.84 -8.88 3.48
N LEU A 90 7.10 -7.62 3.84
CA LEU A 90 8.42 -7.17 4.26
C LEU A 90 8.70 -7.47 5.73
N GLU A 91 9.95 -7.80 6.02
CA GLU A 91 10.46 -7.92 7.40
C GLU A 91 11.20 -6.64 7.79
N GLU A 92 11.97 -6.07 6.87
CA GLU A 92 12.76 -4.86 7.05
C GLU A 92 12.44 -3.82 5.99
N ARG A 93 12.65 -2.56 6.35
CA ARG A 93 12.39 -1.42 5.48
C ARG A 93 13.33 -1.46 4.27
N VAL A 94 12.82 -1.18 3.08
CA VAL A 94 13.62 -1.07 1.86
C VAL A 94 14.20 0.34 1.73
N ARG A 95 15.42 0.45 1.20
CA ARG A 95 16.08 1.76 1.08
C ARG A 95 15.43 2.58 -0.05
N PRO A 96 14.97 3.82 0.22
CA PRO A 96 14.36 4.67 -0.81
C PRO A 96 15.41 5.27 -1.77
N LEU A 97 14.92 5.90 -2.84
CA LEU A 97 15.71 6.62 -3.85
C LEU A 97 16.75 5.76 -4.58
N ARG A 98 16.49 4.45 -4.64
CA ARG A 98 17.21 3.50 -5.50
C ARG A 98 16.52 3.41 -6.85
N SER A 99 17.15 2.75 -7.82
CA SER A 99 16.47 2.45 -9.09
C SER A 99 15.35 1.44 -8.85
N LEU A 100 14.25 1.55 -9.61
CA LEU A 100 13.14 0.61 -9.53
C LEU A 100 13.61 -0.84 -9.62
N ARG A 101 14.54 -1.13 -10.54
CA ARG A 101 15.19 -2.43 -10.68
C ARG A 101 15.82 -2.92 -9.37
N ARG A 102 16.62 -2.08 -8.70
CA ARG A 102 17.30 -2.45 -7.45
C ARG A 102 16.32 -2.59 -6.31
N THR A 103 15.32 -1.71 -6.23
CA THR A 103 14.27 -1.79 -5.22
C THR A 103 13.48 -3.10 -5.33
N ILE A 104 13.11 -3.52 -6.54
CA ILE A 104 12.44 -4.83 -6.76
C ILE A 104 13.33 -5.97 -6.25
N ALA A 105 14.63 -5.95 -6.57
CA ALA A 105 15.56 -6.96 -6.07
C ALA A 105 15.65 -6.97 -4.53
N GLU A 106 15.71 -5.81 -3.87
CA GLU A 106 15.74 -5.70 -2.40
C GLU A 106 14.43 -6.20 -1.74
N ILE A 107 13.28 -6.01 -2.39
CA ILE A 107 12.01 -6.60 -1.94
C ILE A 107 12.08 -8.13 -2.01
N HIS A 108 12.60 -8.68 -3.12
CA HIS A 108 12.71 -10.13 -3.31
C HIS A 108 13.81 -10.80 -2.47
N GLU A 109 14.88 -10.08 -2.11
CA GLU A 109 15.90 -10.53 -1.15
C GLU A 109 15.25 -10.90 0.20
N GLN A 110 14.11 -10.28 0.56
CA GLN A 110 13.30 -10.60 1.75
C GLN A 110 12.19 -11.64 1.49
N GLY A 111 12.08 -12.17 0.27
CA GLY A 111 10.95 -13.02 -0.14
C GLY A 111 9.62 -12.26 -0.29
N GLY A 112 9.68 -10.93 -0.40
CA GLY A 112 8.52 -10.06 -0.59
C GLY A 112 7.91 -10.17 -1.98
N ILE A 113 6.90 -9.33 -2.23
CA ILE A 113 6.22 -9.18 -3.53
C ILE A 113 6.33 -7.72 -3.97
N ALA A 114 6.74 -7.48 -5.22
CA ALA A 114 6.91 -6.16 -5.79
C ALA A 114 5.81 -5.80 -6.81
N ILE A 115 5.09 -4.71 -6.57
CA ILE A 115 3.98 -4.24 -7.41
C ILE A 115 4.17 -2.75 -7.72
N PRO A 116 4.54 -2.35 -8.94
CA PRO A 116 4.60 -0.93 -9.29
C PRO A 116 3.23 -0.27 -9.09
N ALA A 117 3.22 0.81 -8.31
CA ALA A 117 2.02 1.54 -7.92
C ALA A 117 1.67 2.59 -8.97
N HIS A 118 0.35 2.85 -9.13
CA HIS A 118 -0.24 3.92 -9.96
C HIS A 118 0.58 4.30 -11.21
N PRO A 119 0.90 3.32 -12.08
CA PRO A 119 1.75 3.56 -13.23
C PRO A 119 1.09 4.53 -14.22
N LEU A 120 1.91 5.27 -14.96
CA LEU A 120 1.49 6.23 -15.99
C LEU A 120 0.64 7.41 -15.48
N PHE A 121 0.56 7.64 -14.17
CA PHE A 121 0.05 8.90 -13.65
C PHE A 121 0.91 10.05 -14.19
N PRO A 122 0.34 11.23 -14.46
CA PRO A 122 1.07 12.41 -14.91
C PRO A 122 1.84 13.06 -13.76
N HIS A 123 2.61 12.27 -13.02
CA HIS A 123 3.36 12.67 -11.84
C HIS A 123 4.79 12.09 -11.92
N PRO A 124 5.83 12.88 -11.58
CA PRO A 124 7.22 12.45 -11.70
C PRO A 124 7.58 11.24 -10.84
N LEU A 125 6.78 10.96 -9.80
CA LEU A 125 6.96 9.80 -8.92
C LEU A 125 6.19 8.55 -9.38
N CYS A 126 5.73 8.50 -10.63
CA CYS A 126 4.99 7.34 -11.15
C CYS A 126 5.74 6.71 -12.32
N ALA A 127 5.83 5.38 -12.29
CA ALA A 127 6.58 4.64 -13.30
C ALA A 127 5.97 4.78 -14.69
N GLN A 128 6.78 5.25 -15.62
CA GLN A 128 6.40 5.40 -17.02
C GLN A 128 6.59 4.09 -17.78
N ALA A 129 5.90 3.97 -18.91
CA ALA A 129 5.82 2.71 -19.65
C ALA A 129 7.19 2.16 -20.09
N GLY A 130 8.17 3.03 -20.35
CA GLY A 130 9.55 2.63 -20.66
C GLY A 130 10.26 1.97 -19.48
N ALA A 131 10.16 2.56 -18.29
CA ALA A 131 10.75 1.99 -17.07
C ALA A 131 10.13 0.64 -16.73
N LEU A 132 8.80 0.52 -16.85
CA LEU A 132 8.07 -0.73 -16.60
C LEU A 132 8.46 -1.83 -17.58
N ARG A 133 8.58 -1.51 -18.88
CA ARG A 133 9.10 -2.47 -19.88
C ARG A 133 10.52 -2.91 -19.57
N ALA A 134 11.38 -1.99 -19.11
CA ALA A 134 12.76 -2.30 -18.79
C ALA A 134 12.85 -3.31 -17.63
N VAL A 135 12.12 -3.09 -16.53
CA VAL A 135 12.15 -4.01 -15.38
C VAL A 135 11.38 -5.30 -15.62
N ALA A 136 10.27 -5.27 -16.35
CA ALA A 136 9.51 -6.49 -16.67
C ALA A 136 10.29 -7.44 -17.61
N ASN A 137 11.13 -6.88 -18.48
CA ASN A 137 12.00 -7.65 -19.38
C ASN A 137 13.44 -7.76 -18.86
N ASP A 138 13.69 -7.51 -17.57
CA ASP A 138 15.04 -7.58 -17.02
C ASP A 138 15.62 -8.99 -17.21
N ARG A 139 16.94 -9.08 -17.46
CA ARG A 139 17.60 -10.38 -17.64
C ARG A 139 17.56 -11.22 -16.37
N ASP A 140 17.60 -10.56 -15.22
CA ASP A 140 17.48 -11.19 -13.92
C ASP A 140 16.01 -11.25 -13.49
N PRO A 141 15.40 -12.44 -13.36
CA PRO A 141 14.02 -12.58 -12.89
C PRO A 141 13.78 -11.98 -11.50
N ALA A 142 14.81 -11.92 -10.64
CA ALA A 142 14.69 -11.30 -9.32
C ALA A 142 14.50 -9.79 -9.39
N CYS A 143 14.70 -9.16 -10.55
CA CYS A 143 14.48 -7.73 -10.77
C CYS A 143 13.14 -7.41 -11.46
N ARG A 144 12.31 -8.41 -11.75
CA ARG A 144 11.02 -8.24 -12.45
C ARG A 144 9.88 -8.10 -11.45
N PRO A 145 8.91 -7.21 -11.67
CA PRO A 145 7.75 -7.10 -10.78
C PRO A 145 6.86 -8.35 -10.85
N ASP A 146 6.13 -8.64 -9.78
CA ASP A 146 5.21 -9.79 -9.70
C ASP A 146 3.81 -9.50 -10.22
N ALA A 147 3.40 -8.24 -10.14
CA ALA A 147 2.09 -7.75 -10.56
C ALA A 147 2.18 -6.27 -10.94
N LEU A 148 1.06 -5.70 -11.41
CA LEU A 148 0.94 -4.28 -11.67
C LEU A 148 -0.35 -3.72 -11.05
N GLU A 149 -0.29 -2.55 -10.42
CA GLU A 149 -1.50 -1.84 -10.02
C GLU A 149 -2.22 -1.32 -11.28
N THR A 150 -3.38 -1.90 -11.58
CA THR A 150 -4.14 -1.63 -12.81
C THR A 150 -5.45 -0.89 -12.57
N PHE A 151 -5.86 -0.79 -11.30
CA PHE A 151 -7.02 -0.01 -10.89
C PHE A 151 -6.68 0.73 -9.60
N ASN A 152 -6.43 2.03 -9.76
CA ASN A 152 -6.39 3.03 -8.70
C ASN A 152 -7.59 3.98 -8.91
N PRO A 153 -8.42 4.25 -7.88
CA PRO A 153 -9.66 5.03 -8.02
C PRO A 153 -9.45 6.55 -8.04
N THR A 154 -8.23 7.05 -7.84
CA THR A 154 -7.96 8.49 -7.91
C THR A 154 -8.18 9.02 -9.33
N ILE A 155 -8.53 10.30 -9.46
CA ILE A 155 -8.74 10.95 -10.78
C ILE A 155 -7.53 10.74 -11.70
N PHE A 156 -6.32 10.80 -11.13
CA PHE A 156 -5.09 10.58 -11.88
C PHE A 156 -4.92 9.14 -12.35
N GLY A 157 -5.59 8.17 -11.71
CA GLY A 157 -5.63 6.77 -12.13
C GLY A 157 -6.75 6.40 -13.07
N THR A 158 -7.87 7.12 -13.05
CA THR A 158 -8.97 6.92 -13.99
C THR A 158 -8.53 7.12 -15.45
N PHE A 159 -7.83 8.21 -15.75
CA PHE A 159 -7.44 8.55 -17.11
C PHE A 159 -6.49 7.53 -17.78
N PRO A 160 -5.37 7.12 -17.14
CA PRO A 160 -4.46 6.15 -17.74
C PRO A 160 -4.92 4.69 -17.63
N ARG A 161 -5.99 4.37 -16.87
CA ARG A 161 -6.41 2.98 -16.55
C ARG A 161 -6.40 2.03 -17.74
N ALA A 162 -7.06 2.40 -18.83
CA ALA A 162 -7.14 1.54 -20.02
C ALA A 162 -5.75 1.30 -20.65
N ARG A 163 -4.84 2.28 -20.58
CA ARG A 163 -3.45 2.13 -21.05
C ARG A 163 -2.65 1.24 -20.11
N VAL A 164 -2.82 1.39 -18.80
CA VAL A 164 -2.17 0.55 -17.78
C VAL A 164 -2.61 -0.90 -17.91
N GLN A 165 -3.92 -1.17 -18.07
CA GLN A 165 -4.44 -2.52 -18.28
C GLN A 165 -3.91 -3.17 -19.57
N ARG A 166 -3.75 -2.40 -20.65
CA ARG A 166 -3.10 -2.88 -21.88
C ARG A 166 -1.63 -3.18 -21.64
N LEU A 167 -0.92 -2.32 -20.92
CA LEU A 167 0.49 -2.53 -20.58
C LEU A 167 0.67 -3.78 -19.71
N ALA A 168 -0.17 -4.00 -18.69
CA ALA A 168 -0.10 -5.21 -17.87
C ALA A 168 -0.24 -6.49 -18.72
N LYS A 169 -1.18 -6.49 -19.67
CA LYS A 169 -1.38 -7.60 -20.62
C LYS A 169 -0.18 -7.79 -21.54
N GLU A 170 0.38 -6.70 -22.08
CA GLU A 170 1.58 -6.70 -22.91
C GLU A 170 2.77 -7.33 -22.16
N LEU A 171 2.93 -7.00 -20.88
CA LEU A 171 4.02 -7.47 -20.03
C LEU A 171 3.77 -8.86 -19.41
N GLY A 172 2.58 -9.45 -19.61
CA GLY A 172 2.20 -10.71 -18.97
C GLY A 172 2.08 -10.64 -17.44
N LEU A 173 1.89 -9.44 -16.88
CA LEU A 173 1.78 -9.22 -15.43
C LEU A 173 0.32 -9.30 -14.98
N PRO A 174 0.01 -9.99 -13.86
CA PRO A 174 -1.31 -9.95 -13.29
C PRO A 174 -1.64 -8.54 -12.78
N GLY A 175 -2.89 -8.12 -13.00
CA GLY A 175 -3.39 -6.83 -12.52
C GLY A 175 -3.96 -6.94 -11.11
N VAL A 176 -3.58 -6.01 -10.24
CA VAL A 176 -4.24 -5.78 -8.94
C VAL A 176 -5.00 -4.46 -8.96
N GLY A 177 -5.96 -4.32 -8.05
CA GLY A 177 -6.66 -3.08 -7.76
C GLY A 177 -6.61 -2.77 -6.27
N SER A 178 -6.37 -1.51 -5.94
CA SER A 178 -6.24 -1.06 -4.55
C SER A 178 -6.81 0.34 -4.41
N SER A 179 -7.16 0.72 -3.18
CA SER A 179 -7.79 2.01 -2.92
C SER A 179 -6.84 3.20 -2.99
N ASP A 180 -5.54 3.00 -2.69
CA ASP A 180 -4.58 4.08 -2.46
C ASP A 180 -5.12 5.07 -1.40
N ALA A 181 -5.70 4.48 -0.34
CA ALA A 181 -6.51 5.21 0.61
C ALA A 181 -5.65 6.05 1.55
N HIS A 182 -5.81 7.36 1.46
CA HIS A 182 -5.26 8.33 2.42
C HIS A 182 -6.30 8.81 3.43
N VAL A 183 -7.58 8.50 3.21
CA VAL A 183 -8.70 8.79 4.12
C VAL A 183 -9.47 7.51 4.43
N LEU A 184 -10.12 7.46 5.58
CA LEU A 184 -10.79 6.25 6.07
C LEU A 184 -11.91 5.78 5.13
N GLU A 185 -12.62 6.73 4.51
CA GLU A 185 -13.75 6.47 3.61
C GLU A 185 -13.31 5.87 2.27
N ALA A 186 -12.04 6.03 1.87
CA ALA A 186 -11.51 5.50 0.62
C ALA A 186 -11.12 4.01 0.72
N ILE A 187 -10.86 3.50 1.92
CA ILE A 187 -10.45 2.10 2.14
C ILE A 187 -11.48 1.16 1.53
N GLY A 188 -11.01 0.19 0.74
CA GLY A 188 -11.82 -0.83 0.10
C GLY A 188 -12.70 -0.35 -1.05
N ARG A 189 -12.60 0.93 -1.47
CA ARG A 189 -13.31 1.47 -2.64
C ARG A 189 -12.94 0.75 -3.94
N VAL A 190 -11.69 0.32 -4.03
CA VAL A 190 -11.19 -0.66 -5.00
C VAL A 190 -10.41 -1.71 -4.21
N TYR A 191 -10.51 -2.97 -4.63
CA TYR A 191 -9.83 -4.09 -4.00
C TYR A 191 -9.42 -5.12 -5.05
N THR A 192 -8.60 -6.07 -4.66
CA THR A 192 -8.16 -7.21 -5.42
C THR A 192 -8.91 -8.46 -4.98
N THR A 193 -9.39 -9.25 -5.93
CA THR A 193 -9.98 -10.56 -5.67
C THR A 193 -8.98 -11.68 -5.90
N PHE A 194 -9.05 -12.74 -5.10
CA PHE A 194 -8.12 -13.87 -5.18
C PHE A 194 -8.75 -15.18 -4.66
N PRO A 195 -8.28 -16.37 -5.07
CA PRO A 195 -8.71 -17.63 -4.48
C PRO A 195 -8.23 -17.79 -3.03
N GLY A 196 -9.15 -18.05 -2.10
CA GLY A 196 -8.89 -18.20 -0.66
C GLY A 196 -9.29 -16.95 0.16
N ARG A 197 -8.85 -16.89 1.43
CA ARG A 197 -9.15 -15.77 2.36
C ARG A 197 -7.98 -15.34 3.25
N SER A 198 -6.80 -15.89 3.04
CA SER A 198 -5.62 -15.61 3.88
C SER A 198 -4.57 -14.85 3.09
N ALA A 199 -3.70 -14.10 3.78
CA ALA A 199 -2.56 -13.43 3.19
C ALA A 199 -1.63 -14.41 2.44
N ALA A 200 -1.44 -15.63 2.97
CA ALA A 200 -0.68 -16.67 2.28
C ALA A 200 -1.34 -17.15 0.96
N ALA A 201 -2.68 -17.20 0.92
CA ALA A 201 -3.42 -17.53 -0.29
C ALA A 201 -3.35 -16.40 -1.32
N LEU A 202 -3.42 -15.13 -0.87
CA LEU A 202 -3.19 -13.97 -1.72
C LEU A 202 -1.77 -13.99 -2.32
N ARG A 203 -0.72 -14.25 -1.52
CA ARG A 203 0.66 -14.36 -2.02
C ARG A 203 0.79 -15.39 -3.14
N ARG A 204 0.24 -16.59 -2.92
CA ARG A 204 0.19 -17.65 -3.95
C ARG A 204 -0.58 -17.22 -5.18
N ALA A 205 -1.71 -16.51 -4.99
CA ALA A 205 -2.54 -16.07 -6.10
C ALA A 205 -1.84 -15.01 -6.97
N ILE A 206 -1.09 -14.08 -6.36
CA ILE A 206 -0.29 -13.08 -7.08
C ILE A 206 0.77 -13.78 -7.93
N LEU A 207 1.58 -14.64 -7.30
CA LEU A 207 2.65 -15.38 -7.99
C LEU A 207 2.12 -16.31 -9.10
N ALA A 208 0.92 -16.87 -8.92
CA ALA A 208 0.27 -17.70 -9.93
C ALA A 208 -0.50 -16.90 -10.99
N GLY A 209 -0.56 -15.57 -10.89
CA GLY A 209 -1.30 -14.71 -11.81
C GLY A 209 -2.82 -14.90 -11.78
N THR A 210 -3.38 -15.37 -10.66
CA THR A 210 -4.82 -15.67 -10.50
C THR A 210 -5.61 -14.58 -9.78
N VAL A 211 -4.96 -13.48 -9.43
CA VAL A 211 -5.60 -12.27 -8.91
C VAL A 211 -6.29 -11.47 -10.01
N LYS A 212 -7.31 -10.70 -9.63
CA LYS A 212 -7.98 -9.75 -10.51
C LYS A 212 -8.38 -8.50 -9.74
N PRO A 213 -8.35 -7.30 -10.35
CA PRO A 213 -9.01 -6.14 -9.78
C PRO A 213 -10.50 -6.46 -9.61
N GLY A 214 -11.03 -6.21 -8.42
CA GLY A 214 -12.46 -6.32 -8.11
C GLY A 214 -13.27 -5.17 -8.69
N GLU A 215 -14.58 -5.23 -8.47
CA GLU A 215 -15.47 -4.11 -8.76
C GLU A 215 -15.17 -2.96 -7.79
N GLY A 216 -15.20 -1.72 -8.28
CA GLY A 216 -14.93 -0.52 -7.50
C GLY A 216 -15.33 0.74 -8.26
N GLU A 217 -15.42 1.86 -7.54
CA GLU A 217 -15.86 3.15 -8.07
C GLU A 217 -14.75 4.20 -8.01
N ASP A 218 -14.66 5.03 -9.04
CA ASP A 218 -13.72 6.15 -9.10
C ASP A 218 -14.14 7.27 -8.16
N HIS A 219 -13.16 7.94 -7.56
CA HIS A 219 -13.44 9.13 -6.77
C HIS A 219 -14.15 10.18 -7.63
N THR A 220 -15.18 10.80 -7.06
CA THR A 220 -15.87 11.89 -7.77
C THR A 220 -14.95 13.12 -7.86
N LEU A 221 -15.24 14.02 -8.82
CA LEU A 221 -14.50 15.27 -9.01
C LEU A 221 -14.52 16.18 -7.76
N LEU A 222 -15.52 16.02 -6.89
CA LEU A 222 -15.65 16.78 -5.65
C LEU A 222 -14.91 16.11 -4.47
N GLU A 223 -14.84 14.77 -4.45
CA GLU A 223 -14.16 14.03 -3.39
C GLU A 223 -12.64 14.22 -3.44
N SER A 224 -12.03 14.21 -4.63
CA SER A 224 -10.57 14.23 -4.74
C SER A 224 -9.92 15.51 -4.21
N PRO A 225 -10.42 16.74 -4.50
CA PRO A 225 -9.90 17.96 -3.88
C PRO A 225 -10.10 18.00 -2.36
N ALA A 226 -11.22 17.47 -1.86
CA ALA A 226 -11.50 17.41 -0.42
C ALA A 226 -10.55 16.45 0.30
N ILE A 227 -10.28 15.28 -0.28
CA ILE A 227 -9.29 14.31 0.21
C ILE A 227 -7.90 14.96 0.25
N PHE A 228 -7.49 15.61 -0.84
CA PHE A 228 -6.20 16.30 -0.93
C PHE A 228 -6.08 17.43 0.12
N ALA A 229 -7.14 18.22 0.33
CA ALA A 229 -7.15 19.26 1.34
C ALA A 229 -6.99 18.69 2.76
N ARG A 230 -7.63 17.56 3.08
CA ARG A 230 -7.47 16.87 4.37
C ARG A 230 -6.04 16.35 4.56
N GLN A 231 -5.42 15.79 3.52
CA GLN A 231 -4.01 15.37 3.54
C GLN A 231 -3.08 16.56 3.81
N MET A 232 -3.24 17.67 3.09
CA MET A 232 -2.43 18.89 3.27
C MET A 232 -2.57 19.48 4.67
N LEU A 233 -3.80 19.58 5.19
CA LEU A 233 -4.04 20.05 6.55
C LEU A 233 -3.35 19.17 7.60
N ARG A 234 -3.43 17.85 7.45
CA ARG A 234 -2.73 16.91 8.33
C ARG A 234 -1.21 17.08 8.25
N ASN A 235 -0.65 17.23 7.05
CA ASN A 235 0.78 17.42 6.86
C ASN A 235 1.29 18.70 7.53
N LEU A 236 0.50 19.78 7.47
CA LEU A 236 0.77 21.03 8.19
C LEU A 236 0.74 20.84 9.72
N ILE A 237 -0.26 20.12 10.25
CA ILE A 237 -0.35 19.81 11.68
C ILE A 237 0.86 18.98 12.12
N GLY A 238 1.24 17.96 11.34
CA GLY A 238 2.41 17.12 11.58
C GLY A 238 3.71 17.92 11.60
N LEU A 239 3.90 18.84 10.65
CA LEU A 239 5.06 19.74 10.62
C LEU A 239 5.11 20.62 11.88
N GLY A 240 3.96 21.14 12.33
CA GLY A 240 3.87 21.91 13.58
C GLY A 240 4.18 21.10 14.84
N GLN A 241 3.85 19.80 14.87
CA GLN A 241 4.26 18.90 15.95
C GLN A 241 5.78 18.64 15.92
N ASP A 242 6.35 18.41 14.74
CA ASP A 242 7.80 18.19 14.59
C ASP A 242 8.60 19.42 15.01
N LEU A 243 8.17 20.62 14.57
CA LEU A 243 8.80 21.88 14.96
C LEU A 243 8.75 22.04 16.48
N ARG A 244 7.60 21.84 17.13
CA ARG A 244 7.47 21.91 18.60
C ARG A 244 8.34 20.88 19.34
N GLY A 245 8.53 19.70 18.76
CA GLY A 245 9.42 18.67 19.29
C GLY A 245 10.91 18.97 19.10
N VAL A 246 11.27 19.79 18.12
CA VAL A 246 12.65 20.21 17.81
C VAL A 246 13.03 21.53 18.51
N THR A 247 12.11 22.49 18.64
CA THR A 247 12.37 23.86 19.12
C THR A 247 12.19 24.06 20.62
N ARG A 248 12.21 22.99 21.44
CA ARG A 248 12.04 23.14 22.90
C ARG A 248 13.12 24.09 23.47
N PRO A 249 12.73 25.10 24.29
CA PRO A 249 13.68 26.02 24.91
C PRO A 249 14.71 25.26 25.75
N ILE A 250 15.95 25.78 25.75
CA ILE A 250 17.13 25.21 26.42
C ILE A 250 16.84 24.91 27.90
N TRP A 251 15.94 25.64 28.55
CA TRP A 251 15.56 25.48 29.96
C TRP A 251 14.71 24.23 30.29
N THR A 252 14.30 23.43 29.30
CA THR A 252 13.52 22.19 29.49
C THR A 252 14.38 20.91 29.49
N PHE A 253 15.61 20.99 29.99
CA PHE A 253 16.48 19.82 30.18
C PHE A 253 15.84 18.80 31.15
N GLY A 254 15.59 17.58 30.67
CA GLY A 254 15.20 16.42 31.50
C GLY A 254 13.82 15.81 31.24
N GLY A 255 12.93 16.46 30.48
CA GLY A 255 11.62 15.89 30.14
C GLY A 255 11.67 14.92 28.95
N GLU A 256 10.87 13.85 28.96
CA GLU A 256 10.76 12.91 27.83
C GLU A 256 10.42 13.65 26.52
N ARG A 257 11.21 13.39 25.47
CA ARG A 257 10.96 13.95 24.13
C ARG A 257 9.83 13.17 23.47
N HIS A 258 8.66 13.79 23.37
CA HIS A 258 7.53 13.26 22.61
C HIS A 258 7.69 13.68 21.14
N GLY A 259 7.70 12.70 20.24
CA GLY A 259 7.62 12.87 18.79
C GLY A 259 6.17 13.04 18.32
N ARG A 260 6.02 13.14 16.99
CA ARG A 260 4.71 13.19 16.31
C ARG A 260 3.85 11.99 16.71
N ASP A 261 2.55 12.20 16.89
CA ASP A 261 1.61 11.07 16.91
C ASP A 261 1.46 10.53 15.49
N LEU A 262 1.80 9.27 15.30
CA LEU A 262 1.71 8.60 14.01
C LEU A 262 0.50 7.66 13.93
N GLY A 263 -0.40 7.71 14.92
CA GLY A 263 -1.66 6.98 14.90
C GLY A 263 -1.53 5.49 15.24
N TYR A 264 -0.46 5.07 15.92
CA TYR A 264 -0.30 3.71 16.44
C TYR A 264 0.34 3.70 17.85
N PRO A 265 0.19 2.61 18.64
CA PRO A 265 0.68 2.56 20.01
C PRO A 265 2.18 2.87 20.11
N HIS A 266 2.55 3.70 21.08
CA HIS A 266 3.92 4.15 21.34
C HIS A 266 4.57 5.01 20.24
N SER A 267 3.83 5.42 19.20
CA SER A 267 4.35 6.27 18.12
C SER A 267 4.85 7.65 18.58
N HIS A 268 4.30 8.18 19.68
CA HIS A 268 4.77 9.42 20.29
C HIS A 268 6.19 9.33 20.85
N LYS A 269 6.80 8.15 20.95
CA LYS A 269 8.20 8.02 21.37
C LYS A 269 9.07 8.12 20.14
N ARG A 270 9.93 9.15 20.10
CA ARG A 270 10.86 9.35 18.99
C ARG A 270 11.71 8.07 18.83
N PRO A 271 11.77 7.44 17.65
CA PRO A 271 12.58 6.25 17.48
C PRO A 271 14.03 6.56 17.84
N VAL A 272 14.69 5.65 18.56
CA VAL A 272 16.14 5.72 18.77
C VAL A 272 16.76 5.77 17.38
N LYS A 273 17.57 6.79 17.08
CA LYS A 273 18.26 6.87 15.79
C LYS A 273 19.01 5.54 15.58
N HIS A 274 18.54 4.70 14.66
CA HIS A 274 19.33 3.57 14.20
C HIS A 274 20.60 4.16 13.56
N LYS A 275 21.76 3.72 14.04
CA LYS A 275 23.07 4.06 13.49
C LYS A 275 23.26 3.40 12.13
#